data_AF-A0A7V1XXU3-F1
#
_entry.id   AF-A0A7V1XXU3-F1
#
_cell.length_a   1.000
_cell.length_b   1.000
_cell.length_c   1.000
_cell.angle_alpha   90.00
_cell.angle_beta   90.00
_cell.angle_gamma   90.00
#
_symmetry.space_group_name_H-M   'P 1'
#
loop_
_entity.id
_entity.type
_entity.pdbx_description
1 polymer ?
#
loop_
_entity_poly.entity_id
_entity_poly.type
_entity_poly.pdbx_seq_one_letter_code
_entity_poly.pdbx_strand_id
1 'polypeptide(L)'
;MQGWEKAGLVQASESYSFFDLLQIKKLRDLTAKRVRSAVIRKSLEEMRLAAGMTNPLLEAGVIATGKRVVFRHQGKAMEPLAGQFIMDFDPHETVAVTVKADARARRAAENVQAIRAAESAAELFARGVALEEDPVTHPEAIRLYLRVIEMEPMHAAAHINLGTLYYNQHDFQSAEKFYRAAIAADPRYALAYFDLGNVLDETGRLEDAVKAYRTAIAIAPTYADAHYNLALAYEKLKQPRKALNHWQAYTKLDTSGPWSVHARAQITKILRADTLAIVSRRKRK
;
A
#
# COMPACT_ATOMS: atom_id res chain seq x y z
N MET A 1 33.10 -31.74 -20.24
CA MET A 1 33.92 -31.01 -21.23
C MET A 1 34.19 -31.87 -22.46
N GLN A 2 34.99 -32.95 -22.37
CA GLN A 2 35.29 -33.85 -23.51
C GLN A 2 34.06 -34.36 -24.30
N GLY A 3 32.94 -34.64 -23.62
CA GLY A 3 31.69 -35.05 -24.29
C GLY A 3 30.98 -33.94 -25.08
N TRP A 4 31.19 -32.66 -24.74
CA TRP A 4 30.61 -31.50 -25.44
C TRP A 4 31.50 -31.04 -26.60
N GLU A 5 32.81 -31.18 -26.46
CA GLU A 5 33.80 -30.96 -27.52
C GLU A 5 33.61 -31.98 -28.65
N LYS A 6 33.53 -33.27 -28.32
CA LYS A 6 33.16 -34.33 -29.28
C LYS A 6 31.77 -34.10 -29.88
N ALA A 7 30.90 -33.43 -29.13
CA ALA A 7 29.59 -33.06 -29.60
C ALA A 7 29.54 -31.68 -30.31
N GLY A 8 30.66 -31.04 -30.62
CA GLY A 8 30.69 -29.77 -31.36
C GLY A 8 29.92 -28.61 -30.70
N LEU A 9 29.65 -28.69 -29.39
CA LEU A 9 28.91 -27.67 -28.64
C LEU A 9 29.83 -26.61 -28.04
N VAL A 10 31.09 -26.96 -27.81
CA VAL A 10 32.14 -26.08 -27.26
C VAL A 10 33.42 -26.38 -28.03
N GLN A 11 34.16 -25.34 -28.40
CA GLN A 11 35.49 -25.49 -28.98
C GLN A 11 36.52 -25.69 -27.86
N ALA A 12 37.37 -26.70 -27.98
CA ALA A 12 38.48 -26.89 -27.05
C ALA A 12 39.46 -25.71 -27.19
N SER A 13 39.78 -25.06 -26.08
CA SER A 13 40.72 -23.93 -26.02
C SER A 13 41.57 -24.05 -24.76
N GLU A 14 42.82 -23.59 -24.85
CA GLU A 14 43.74 -23.50 -23.71
C GLU A 14 43.31 -22.40 -22.72
N SER A 15 42.48 -21.45 -23.17
CA SER A 15 41.88 -20.42 -22.32
C SER A 15 40.42 -20.16 -22.70
N TYR A 16 39.58 -19.95 -21.68
CA TYR A 16 38.16 -19.65 -21.85
C TYR A 16 37.86 -18.21 -21.46
N SER A 17 37.17 -17.47 -22.32
CA SER A 17 36.66 -16.14 -21.97
C SER A 17 35.47 -16.24 -21.01
N PHE A 18 35.10 -15.11 -20.38
CA PHE A 18 33.90 -15.03 -19.55
C PHE A 18 32.63 -15.50 -20.29
N PHE A 19 32.51 -15.19 -21.58
CA PHE A 19 31.38 -15.62 -22.40
C PHE A 19 31.40 -17.11 -22.71
N ASP A 20 32.58 -17.71 -22.84
CA ASP A 20 32.71 -19.16 -23.00
C ASP A 20 32.27 -19.89 -21.73
N LEU A 21 32.66 -19.37 -20.56
CA LEU A 21 32.23 -19.91 -19.26
C LEU A 21 30.71 -19.81 -19.07
N LEU A 22 30.08 -18.74 -19.55
CA LEU A 22 28.62 -18.59 -19.49
C LEU A 22 27.90 -19.61 -20.39
N GLN A 23 28.41 -19.86 -21.59
CA GLN A 23 27.89 -20.89 -22.49
C GLN A 23 28.06 -22.29 -21.88
N ILE A 24 29.22 -22.58 -21.31
CA ILE A 24 29.51 -23.84 -20.61
C ILE A 24 28.56 -24.04 -19.42
N LYS A 25 28.29 -22.98 -18.63
CA LYS A 25 27.31 -23.03 -17.53
C LYS A 25 25.92 -23.37 -18.05
N LYS A 26 25.44 -22.71 -19.11
CA LYS A 26 24.11 -22.98 -19.70
C LYS A 26 24.01 -24.41 -20.25
N LEU A 27 25.06 -24.90 -20.92
CA LEU A 27 25.12 -26.29 -21.38
C LEU A 27 25.07 -27.29 -20.22
N ARG A 28 25.79 -27.00 -19.12
CA ARG A 28 25.74 -27.80 -17.89
C ARG A 28 24.32 -27.87 -17.34
N ASP A 29 23.65 -26.73 -17.22
CA ASP A 29 22.31 -26.64 -16.66
C ASP A 29 21.28 -27.40 -17.53
N LEU A 30 21.42 -27.35 -18.86
CA LEU A 30 20.61 -28.14 -19.79
C LEU A 30 20.82 -29.65 -19.64
N THR A 31 22.08 -30.08 -19.53
CA THR A 31 22.38 -31.50 -19.31
C THR A 31 21.92 -31.99 -17.95
N ALA A 32 21.97 -31.15 -16.91
CA ALA A 32 21.43 -31.46 -15.59
C ALA A 32 19.92 -31.69 -15.63
N LYS A 33 19.21 -30.97 -16.51
CA LYS A 33 17.79 -31.18 -16.83
C LYS A 33 17.53 -32.37 -17.78
N ARG A 34 18.52 -33.26 -17.97
CA ARG A 34 18.46 -34.49 -18.79
C ARG A 34 18.24 -34.26 -20.29
N VAL A 35 18.59 -33.09 -20.81
CA VAL A 35 18.58 -32.85 -22.25
C VAL A 35 19.82 -33.48 -22.90
N ARG A 36 19.63 -34.27 -23.96
CA ARG A 36 20.72 -34.91 -24.69
C ARG A 36 21.53 -33.89 -25.49
N SER A 37 22.86 -34.01 -25.50
CA SER A 37 23.76 -33.12 -26.25
C SER A 37 23.44 -33.03 -27.74
N ALA A 38 22.97 -34.12 -28.37
CA ALA A 38 22.54 -34.13 -29.76
C ALA A 38 21.29 -33.26 -30.02
N VAL A 39 20.36 -33.21 -29.06
CA VAL A 39 19.15 -32.37 -29.12
C VAL A 39 19.55 -30.91 -28.96
N ILE A 40 20.44 -30.60 -28.01
CA ILE A 40 20.97 -29.24 -27.81
C ILE A 40 21.65 -28.74 -29.10
N ARG A 41 22.53 -29.54 -29.72
CA ARG A 41 23.23 -29.14 -30.95
C ARG A 41 22.26 -28.82 -32.07
N LYS A 42 21.33 -29.74 -32.34
CA LYS A 42 20.34 -29.56 -33.41
C LYS A 42 19.50 -28.32 -33.18
N SER A 43 19.05 -28.08 -31.94
CA SER A 43 18.34 -26.85 -31.59
C SER A 43 19.16 -25.57 -31.82
N LEU A 44 20.47 -25.59 -31.53
CA LEU A 44 21.36 -24.45 -31.78
C LEU A 44 21.56 -24.18 -33.27
N GLU A 45 21.70 -25.22 -34.09
CA GLU A 45 21.81 -25.11 -35.55
C GLU A 45 20.54 -24.50 -36.15
N GLU A 46 19.37 -25.01 -35.77
CA GLU A 46 18.09 -24.49 -36.24
C GLU A 46 17.87 -23.02 -35.86
N MET A 47 18.29 -22.59 -34.66
CA MET A 47 18.19 -21.18 -34.28
C MET A 47 19.10 -20.26 -35.09
N ARG A 48 20.29 -20.74 -35.48
CA ARG A 48 21.17 -19.99 -36.38
C ARG A 48 20.56 -19.85 -37.76
N LEU A 49 19.95 -20.92 -38.28
CA LEU A 49 19.35 -20.96 -39.61
C LEU A 49 18.02 -20.21 -39.70
N ALA A 50 17.10 -20.45 -38.77
CA ALA A 50 15.73 -19.92 -38.82
C ALA A 50 15.61 -18.51 -38.23
N ALA A 51 16.41 -18.17 -37.22
CA ALA A 51 16.31 -16.88 -36.53
C ALA A 51 17.53 -15.96 -36.75
N GLY A 52 18.51 -16.39 -37.56
CA GLY A 52 19.71 -15.60 -37.88
C GLY A 52 20.61 -15.32 -36.66
N MET A 53 20.48 -16.08 -35.58
CA MET A 53 21.25 -15.86 -34.36
C MET A 53 22.72 -16.20 -34.56
N THR A 54 23.62 -15.35 -34.06
CA THR A 54 25.06 -15.61 -34.09
C THR A 54 25.46 -16.58 -32.97
N ASN A 55 24.98 -16.33 -31.74
CA ASN A 55 25.21 -17.21 -30.60
C ASN A 55 23.93 -17.42 -29.76
N PRO A 56 23.11 -18.43 -30.11
CA PRO A 56 21.83 -18.66 -29.44
C PRO A 56 21.93 -18.93 -27.93
N LEU A 57 23.05 -19.49 -27.45
CA LEU A 57 23.27 -19.70 -26.01
C LEU A 57 23.44 -18.39 -25.24
N LEU A 58 23.87 -17.31 -25.89
CA LEU A 58 24.00 -16.00 -25.27
C LEU A 58 22.78 -15.12 -25.53
N GLU A 59 22.22 -15.21 -26.74
CA GLU A 59 21.14 -14.35 -27.23
C GLU A 59 19.71 -14.81 -26.84
N ALA A 60 19.57 -16.02 -26.28
CA ALA A 60 18.28 -16.55 -25.81
C ALA A 60 18.32 -17.09 -24.37
N GLY A 61 17.20 -16.95 -23.67
CA GLY A 61 16.94 -17.62 -22.39
C GLY A 61 16.59 -19.09 -22.65
N VAL A 62 17.23 -20.04 -21.95
CA VAL A 62 17.03 -21.47 -22.24
C VAL A 62 16.20 -22.14 -21.16
N ILE A 63 15.06 -22.68 -21.54
CA ILE A 63 14.14 -23.41 -20.66
C ILE A 63 14.09 -24.86 -21.14
N ALA A 64 14.35 -25.81 -20.25
CA ALA A 64 14.16 -27.22 -20.57
C ALA A 64 12.85 -27.71 -19.94
N THR A 65 11.96 -28.24 -20.77
CA THR A 65 10.69 -28.83 -20.35
C THR A 65 10.73 -30.31 -20.73
N GLY A 66 11.13 -31.17 -19.79
CA GLY A 66 11.31 -32.60 -20.02
C GLY A 66 12.41 -32.91 -21.03
N LYS A 67 12.08 -33.55 -22.17
CA LYS A 67 13.06 -33.91 -23.23
C LYS A 67 13.28 -32.80 -24.27
N ARG A 68 12.61 -31.65 -24.12
CA ARG A 68 12.56 -30.57 -25.12
C ARG A 68 13.32 -29.34 -24.61
N VAL A 69 13.95 -28.62 -25.53
CA VAL A 69 14.59 -27.33 -25.24
C VAL A 69 13.78 -26.23 -25.88
N VAL A 70 13.36 -25.29 -25.07
CA VAL A 70 12.63 -24.08 -25.46
C VAL A 70 13.56 -22.91 -25.26
N PHE A 71 13.60 -22.00 -26.24
CA PHE A 71 14.43 -20.81 -26.19
C PHE A 71 13.52 -19.59 -26.21
N ARG A 72 13.82 -18.61 -25.35
CA ARG A 72 13.10 -17.34 -25.28
C ARG A 72 13.92 -16.26 -25.97
N HIS A 73 13.37 -15.69 -27.03
CA HIS A 73 13.99 -14.61 -27.81
C HIS A 73 12.99 -13.49 -28.06
N GLN A 74 13.38 -12.24 -27.78
CA GLN A 74 12.50 -11.05 -27.85
C GLN A 74 11.16 -11.24 -27.10
N GLY A 75 11.19 -11.93 -25.95
CA GLY A 75 10.00 -12.19 -25.13
C GLY A 75 9.09 -13.32 -25.63
N LYS A 76 9.39 -13.95 -26.78
CA LYS A 76 8.62 -15.10 -27.29
C LYS A 76 9.35 -16.41 -27.00
N ALA A 77 8.63 -17.40 -26.46
CA ALA A 77 9.13 -18.76 -26.32
C ALA A 77 8.97 -19.50 -27.65
N MET A 78 10.05 -20.13 -28.12
CA MET A 78 10.08 -20.92 -29.34
C MET A 78 10.67 -22.29 -29.05
N GLU A 79 10.06 -23.32 -29.62
CA GLU A 79 10.72 -24.61 -29.74
C GLU A 79 11.37 -24.75 -31.11
N PRO A 80 12.71 -24.76 -31.20
CA PRO A 80 13.42 -24.71 -32.47
C PRO A 80 13.28 -25.99 -33.29
N LEU A 81 13.07 -27.15 -32.66
CA LEU A 81 12.92 -28.41 -33.40
C LEU A 81 11.54 -28.59 -34.05
N ALA A 82 10.52 -27.90 -33.53
CA ALA A 82 9.17 -27.92 -34.07
C ALA A 82 8.87 -26.69 -34.96
N GLY A 83 9.71 -25.66 -34.91
CA GLY A 83 9.46 -24.37 -35.57
C GLY A 83 8.22 -23.65 -35.03
N GLN A 84 7.72 -24.03 -33.84
CA GLN A 84 6.49 -23.54 -33.25
C GLN A 84 6.78 -22.54 -32.12
N PHE A 85 6.01 -21.45 -32.10
CA PHE A 85 5.94 -20.56 -30.95
C PHE A 85 5.09 -21.22 -29.84
N ILE A 86 5.58 -21.18 -28.61
CA ILE A 86 4.85 -21.67 -27.45
C ILE A 86 4.18 -20.47 -26.77
N MET A 87 2.87 -20.58 -26.55
CA MET A 87 2.12 -19.65 -25.71
C MET A 87 2.54 -19.91 -24.26
N ASP A 88 3.32 -19.01 -23.70
CA ASP A 88 3.87 -19.08 -22.34
C ASP A 88 3.36 -17.87 -21.54
N PHE A 89 2.76 -18.13 -20.38
CA PHE A 89 2.13 -17.13 -19.51
C PHE A 89 2.94 -16.88 -18.23
N ASP A 90 4.15 -17.42 -18.12
CA ASP A 90 5.01 -17.25 -16.95
C ASP A 90 5.82 -15.93 -17.03
N PRO A 91 5.63 -14.95 -16.11
CA PRO A 91 6.18 -13.60 -16.26
C PRO A 91 7.62 -13.44 -15.73
N HIS A 92 8.32 -14.52 -15.40
CA HIS A 92 9.61 -14.43 -14.70
C HIS A 92 10.78 -15.06 -15.46
N GLU A 93 11.34 -14.29 -16.40
CA GLU A 93 12.80 -14.19 -16.55
C GLU A 93 13.17 -13.00 -17.45
N THR A 94 14.00 -12.10 -16.93
CA THR A 94 14.56 -10.97 -17.67
C THR A 94 15.55 -11.49 -18.71
N VAL A 95 15.13 -11.56 -19.96
CA VAL A 95 16.05 -11.81 -21.09
C VAL A 95 16.82 -10.52 -21.32
N ALA A 96 18.15 -10.55 -21.15
CA ALA A 96 19.02 -9.48 -21.59
C ALA A 96 19.00 -9.44 -23.13
N VAL A 97 18.08 -8.67 -23.70
CA VAL A 97 18.05 -8.42 -25.14
C VAL A 97 19.09 -7.33 -25.42
N THR A 98 20.20 -7.70 -26.06
CA THR A 98 21.06 -6.73 -26.75
C THR A 98 20.34 -6.27 -28.01
N VAL A 99 19.30 -5.45 -27.84
CA VAL A 99 18.78 -4.62 -28.93
C VAL A 99 19.86 -3.58 -29.18
N LYS A 100 20.40 -3.49 -30.40
CA LYS A 100 21.07 -2.26 -30.85
C LYS A 100 20.05 -1.16 -30.67
N ALA A 101 20.27 -0.38 -29.61
CA ALA A 101 19.25 0.49 -29.09
C ALA A 101 18.97 1.63 -30.05
N ASP A 102 17.90 1.51 -30.80
CA ASP A 102 17.26 2.66 -31.42
C ASP A 102 16.87 3.64 -30.30
N ALA A 103 17.19 4.92 -30.48
CA ALA A 103 16.94 5.98 -29.50
C ALA A 103 15.48 6.03 -29.01
N ARG A 104 14.55 5.48 -29.80
CA ARG A 104 13.13 5.33 -29.47
C ARG A 104 12.86 4.23 -28.44
N ALA A 105 13.59 3.12 -28.48
CA ALA A 105 13.49 2.03 -27.51
C ALA A 105 14.18 2.39 -26.19
N ARG A 106 15.29 3.14 -26.23
CA ARG A 106 15.89 3.75 -25.02
C ARG A 106 14.93 4.72 -24.36
N ARG A 107 14.33 5.65 -25.11
CA ARG A 107 13.29 6.55 -24.58
C ARG A 107 12.06 5.82 -24.05
N ALA A 108 11.62 4.74 -24.70
CA ALA A 108 10.49 3.94 -24.21
C ALA A 108 10.85 3.17 -22.94
N ALA A 109 12.06 2.61 -22.85
CA ALA A 109 12.56 1.96 -21.65
C ALA A 109 12.76 2.96 -20.52
N GLU A 110 13.40 4.11 -20.77
CA GLU A 110 13.53 5.23 -19.84
C GLU A 110 12.16 5.75 -19.39
N ASN A 111 11.16 5.83 -20.28
CA ASN A 111 9.80 6.21 -19.92
C ASN A 111 9.11 5.14 -19.07
N VAL A 112 9.27 3.84 -19.38
CA VAL A 112 8.71 2.75 -18.55
C VAL A 112 9.43 2.65 -17.21
N GLN A 113 10.73 2.91 -17.16
CA GLN A 113 11.51 2.97 -15.92
C GLN A 113 11.21 4.24 -15.13
N ALA A 114 10.92 5.36 -15.78
CA ALA A 114 10.43 6.59 -15.16
C ALA A 114 8.98 6.46 -14.68
N ILE A 115 8.14 5.68 -15.35
CA ILE A 115 6.79 5.31 -14.88
C ILE A 115 6.86 4.32 -13.71
N ARG A 116 7.83 3.41 -13.71
CA ARG A 116 8.11 2.48 -12.59
C ARG A 116 8.86 3.14 -11.42
N ALA A 117 9.60 4.23 -11.68
CA ALA A 117 10.29 5.05 -10.69
C ALA A 117 9.44 6.24 -10.22
N ALA A 118 8.32 6.52 -10.90
CA ALA A 118 7.29 7.39 -10.37
C ALA A 118 6.62 6.62 -9.24
N GLU A 119 7.06 6.87 -8.01
CA GLU A 119 6.43 6.34 -6.80
C GLU A 119 4.93 6.59 -6.90
N SER A 120 4.14 5.51 -6.84
CA SER A 120 2.69 5.64 -6.89
C SER A 120 2.19 6.36 -5.63
N ALA A 121 1.07 7.06 -5.73
CA ALA A 121 0.45 7.70 -4.56
C ALA A 121 0.18 6.66 -3.44
N ALA A 122 -0.17 5.43 -3.80
CA ALA A 122 -0.36 4.34 -2.85
C ALA A 122 0.94 3.93 -2.12
N GLU A 123 2.08 3.83 -2.81
CA GLU A 123 3.37 3.52 -2.19
C GLU A 123 3.85 4.65 -1.29
N LEU A 124 3.69 5.89 -1.74
CA LEU A 124 3.98 7.09 -0.95
C LEU A 124 3.14 7.12 0.33
N PHE A 125 1.84 6.84 0.22
CA PHE A 125 0.92 6.78 1.36
C PHE A 125 1.34 5.68 2.34
N ALA A 126 1.62 4.47 1.86
CA ALA A 126 2.05 3.35 2.70
C ALA A 126 3.36 3.65 3.45
N ARG A 127 4.32 4.32 2.79
CA ARG A 127 5.54 4.79 3.45
C ARG A 127 5.26 5.89 4.47
N GLY A 128 4.36 6.81 4.16
CA GLY A 128 3.90 7.84 5.10
C GLY A 128 3.39 7.21 6.39
N VAL A 129 2.50 6.21 6.28
CA VAL A 129 1.93 5.50 7.43
C VAL A 129 3.01 4.83 8.28
N ALA A 130 3.99 4.18 7.66
CA ALA A 130 5.09 3.55 8.39
C ALA A 130 5.96 4.53 9.19
N LEU A 131 5.98 5.82 8.81
CA LEU A 131 6.77 6.87 9.46
C LEU A 131 5.98 7.64 10.52
N GLU A 132 4.73 7.30 10.79
CA GLU A 132 3.92 7.96 11.83
C GLU A 132 4.23 7.47 13.25
N GLU A 133 4.81 6.27 13.38
CA GLU A 133 5.06 5.63 14.66
C GLU A 133 6.10 6.38 15.51
N ASP A 134 7.10 6.99 14.86
CA ASP A 134 8.18 7.72 15.53
C ASP A 134 8.04 9.24 15.34
N PRO A 135 7.97 10.04 16.43
CA PRO A 135 7.99 11.50 16.35
C PRO A 135 9.15 12.09 15.53
N VAL A 136 10.30 11.42 15.49
CA VAL A 136 11.47 11.86 14.72
C VAL A 136 11.18 11.83 13.22
N THR A 137 10.34 10.89 12.75
CA THR A 137 10.02 10.70 11.33
C THR A 137 8.77 11.45 10.88
N HIS A 138 8.03 12.10 11.79
CA HIS A 138 6.84 12.90 11.47
C HIS A 138 7.04 13.94 10.36
N PRO A 139 8.15 14.71 10.31
CA PRO A 139 8.37 15.67 9.22
C PRO A 139 8.48 14.98 7.85
N GLU A 140 9.03 13.77 7.80
CA GLU A 140 9.12 13.01 6.56
C GLU A 140 7.75 12.45 6.15
N ALA A 141 6.98 11.91 7.10
CA ALA A 141 5.60 11.46 6.85
C ALA A 141 4.73 12.59 6.27
N ILE A 142 4.83 13.80 6.83
CA ILE A 142 4.13 14.99 6.31
C ILE A 142 4.50 15.26 4.85
N ARG A 143 5.79 15.22 4.48
CA ARG A 143 6.21 15.44 3.09
C ARG A 143 5.63 14.39 2.14
N LEU A 144 5.61 13.12 2.55
CA LEU A 144 5.05 12.05 1.73
C LEU A 144 3.55 12.25 1.52
N TYR A 145 2.79 12.59 2.56
CA TYR A 145 1.36 12.85 2.40
C TYR A 145 1.04 14.09 1.57
N LEU A 146 1.83 15.17 1.70
CA LEU A 146 1.68 16.32 0.82
C LEU A 146 1.89 15.90 -0.65
N ARG A 147 2.87 15.03 -0.91
CA ARG A 147 3.09 14.49 -2.25
C ARG A 147 1.93 13.60 -2.73
N VAL A 148 1.35 12.79 -1.84
CA VAL A 148 0.14 12.01 -2.15
C VAL A 148 -1.01 12.93 -2.55
N ILE A 149 -1.23 14.03 -1.82
CA ILE A 149 -2.30 14.99 -2.11
C ILE A 149 -2.04 15.79 -3.40
N GLU A 150 -0.77 16.08 -3.72
CA GLU A 150 -0.42 16.66 -5.03
C GLU A 150 -0.81 15.74 -6.19
N MET A 151 -0.67 14.43 -6.02
CA MET A 151 -1.02 13.43 -7.03
C MET A 151 -2.52 13.11 -7.05
N GLU A 152 -3.12 13.02 -5.87
CA GLU A 152 -4.51 12.64 -5.64
C GLU A 152 -5.17 13.63 -4.65
N PRO A 153 -5.65 14.79 -5.13
CA PRO A 153 -6.22 15.83 -4.27
C PRO A 153 -7.45 15.39 -3.46
N MET A 154 -8.09 14.28 -3.84
CA MET A 154 -9.25 13.70 -3.16
C MET A 154 -8.91 12.45 -2.35
N HIS A 155 -7.65 12.24 -1.99
CA HIS A 155 -7.24 11.13 -1.13
C HIS A 155 -7.61 11.42 0.34
N ALA A 156 -8.79 10.99 0.78
CA ALA A 156 -9.33 11.31 2.11
C ALA A 156 -8.42 10.85 3.28
N ALA A 157 -7.84 9.65 3.21
CA ALA A 157 -7.00 9.13 4.30
C ALA A 157 -5.67 9.90 4.47
N ALA A 158 -5.03 10.37 3.40
CA ALA A 158 -3.83 11.23 3.48
C ALA A 158 -4.15 12.57 4.16
N HIS A 159 -5.32 13.14 3.90
CA HIS A 159 -5.80 14.33 4.59
C HIS A 159 -6.04 14.07 6.08
N ILE A 160 -6.63 12.92 6.45
CA ILE A 160 -6.80 12.54 7.87
C ILE A 160 -5.45 12.45 8.56
N ASN A 161 -4.54 11.67 8.00
CA ASN A 161 -3.24 11.41 8.60
C ASN A 161 -2.41 12.69 8.76
N LEU A 162 -2.42 13.59 7.77
CA LEU A 162 -1.84 14.93 7.93
C LEU A 162 -2.52 15.72 9.04
N GLY A 163 -3.85 15.74 9.07
CA GLY A 163 -4.61 16.40 10.13
C GLY A 163 -4.21 15.91 11.52
N THR A 164 -4.01 14.60 11.68
CA THR A 164 -3.57 13.98 12.94
C THR A 164 -2.15 14.38 13.32
N LEU A 165 -1.22 14.40 12.35
CA LEU A 165 0.15 14.86 12.61
C LEU A 165 0.19 16.33 13.05
N TYR A 166 -0.59 17.20 12.40
CA TYR A 166 -0.71 18.61 12.81
C TYR A 166 -1.42 18.78 14.16
N TYR A 167 -2.46 17.97 14.44
CA TYR A 167 -3.13 17.96 15.73
C TYR A 167 -2.16 17.63 16.87
N ASN A 168 -1.32 16.61 16.68
CA ASN A 168 -0.31 16.21 17.65
C ASN A 168 0.77 17.27 17.88
N GLN A 169 0.99 18.15 16.90
CA GLN A 169 1.87 19.32 17.00
C GLN A 169 1.17 20.55 17.60
N HIS A 170 -0.09 20.43 18.01
CA HIS A 170 -0.96 21.52 18.45
C HIS A 170 -1.20 22.62 17.39
N ASP A 171 -0.92 22.34 16.11
CA ASP A 171 -1.33 23.21 15.01
C ASP A 171 -2.77 22.88 14.59
N PHE A 172 -3.69 23.35 15.44
CA PHE A 172 -5.12 23.12 15.26
C PHE A 172 -5.69 23.77 13.99
N GLN A 173 -5.06 24.84 13.49
CA GLN A 173 -5.49 25.49 12.25
C GLN A 173 -5.21 24.60 11.04
N SER A 174 -4.00 24.03 10.95
CA SER A 174 -3.66 23.08 9.89
C SER A 174 -4.47 21.79 10.03
N ALA A 175 -4.64 21.28 11.25
CA ALA A 175 -5.47 20.10 11.51
C ALA A 175 -6.92 20.29 11.01
N GLU A 176 -7.58 21.40 11.37
CA GLU A 176 -8.94 21.70 10.91
C GLU A 176 -9.00 21.76 9.37
N LYS A 177 -8.02 22.41 8.73
CA LYS A 177 -7.96 22.51 7.26
C LYS A 177 -7.94 21.12 6.62
N PHE A 178 -7.07 20.23 7.08
CA PHE A 178 -6.92 18.90 6.49
C PHE A 178 -8.11 17.99 6.80
N TYR A 179 -8.68 18.02 8.00
CA TYR A 179 -9.90 17.25 8.29
C TYR A 179 -11.11 17.72 7.46
N ARG A 180 -11.25 19.03 7.22
CA ARG A 180 -12.29 19.54 6.31
C ARG A 180 -12.08 19.09 4.86
N ALA A 181 -10.83 19.03 4.41
CA ALA A 181 -10.51 18.49 3.09
C ALA A 181 -10.79 16.97 3.00
N ALA A 182 -10.52 16.21 4.05
CA ALA A 182 -10.91 14.80 4.14
C ALA A 182 -12.43 14.61 4.03
N ILE A 183 -13.22 15.47 4.71
CA ILE A 183 -14.68 15.47 4.60
C ILE A 183 -15.16 15.83 3.19
N ALA A 184 -14.48 16.78 2.52
CA ALA A 184 -14.81 17.13 1.14
C ALA A 184 -14.51 15.98 0.16
N ALA A 185 -13.43 15.23 0.42
CA ALA A 185 -13.05 14.05 -0.35
C ALA A 185 -14.01 12.87 -0.14
N ASP A 186 -14.37 12.58 1.12
CA ASP A 186 -15.35 11.56 1.50
C ASP A 186 -16.30 12.06 2.60
N PRO A 187 -17.50 12.52 2.22
CA PRO A 187 -18.52 12.97 3.17
C PRO A 187 -19.09 11.88 4.08
N ARG A 188 -18.74 10.60 3.86
CA ARG A 188 -19.13 9.47 4.69
C ARG A 188 -17.99 8.97 5.59
N TYR A 189 -16.89 9.71 5.68
CA TYR A 189 -15.77 9.31 6.52
C TYR A 189 -15.98 9.76 7.98
N ALA A 190 -16.57 8.87 8.79
CA ALA A 190 -16.91 9.17 10.19
C ALA A 190 -15.73 9.69 11.02
N LEU A 191 -14.53 9.12 10.83
CA LEU A 191 -13.29 9.52 11.51
C LEU A 191 -12.96 11.00 11.27
N ALA A 192 -13.14 11.50 10.05
CA ALA A 192 -12.87 12.90 9.70
C ALA A 192 -13.75 13.88 10.47
N TYR A 193 -15.03 13.54 10.65
CA TYR A 193 -15.94 14.33 11.48
C TYR A 193 -15.61 14.24 12.97
N PHE A 194 -15.18 13.07 13.44
CA PHE A 194 -14.76 12.89 14.83
C PHE A 194 -13.51 13.73 15.14
N ASP A 195 -12.47 13.64 14.30
CA ASP A 195 -11.22 14.37 14.52
C ASP A 195 -11.37 15.88 14.32
N LEU A 196 -12.23 16.32 13.38
CA LEU A 196 -12.64 17.72 13.29
C LEU A 196 -13.35 18.15 14.59
N GLY A 197 -14.19 17.30 15.17
CA GLY A 197 -14.81 17.55 16.47
C GLY A 197 -13.79 17.75 17.58
N ASN A 198 -12.73 16.94 17.61
CA ASN A 198 -11.63 17.06 18.59
C ASN A 198 -10.93 18.42 18.46
N VAL A 199 -10.56 18.82 17.24
CA VAL A 199 -9.96 20.14 16.98
C VAL A 199 -10.87 21.29 17.42
N LEU A 200 -12.17 21.20 17.12
CA LEU A 200 -13.13 22.23 17.48
C LEU A 200 -13.33 22.32 19.01
N ASP A 201 -13.26 21.20 19.72
CA ASP A 201 -13.32 21.17 21.18
C ASP A 201 -12.07 21.82 21.81
N GLU A 202 -10.87 21.47 21.32
CA GLU A 202 -9.60 22.07 21.78
C GLU A 202 -9.52 23.58 21.53
N THR A 203 -10.13 24.04 20.43
CA THR A 203 -10.21 25.47 20.09
C THR A 203 -11.40 26.20 20.75
N GLY A 204 -12.15 25.53 21.62
CA GLY A 204 -13.26 26.11 22.38
C GLY A 204 -14.57 26.32 21.60
N ARG A 205 -14.65 25.85 20.36
CA ARG A 205 -15.83 25.92 19.48
C ARG A 205 -16.79 24.76 19.75
N LEU A 206 -17.26 24.66 20.99
CA LEU A 206 -18.01 23.51 21.53
C LEU A 206 -19.27 23.16 20.73
N GLU A 207 -20.05 24.16 20.30
CA GLU A 207 -21.28 23.93 19.52
C GLU A 207 -21.00 23.30 18.15
N ASP A 208 -19.88 23.67 17.53
CA ASP A 208 -19.46 23.11 16.26
C ASP A 208 -18.88 21.70 16.44
N ALA A 209 -18.13 21.47 17.53
CA ALA A 209 -17.65 20.13 17.90
C ALA A 209 -18.83 19.16 18.10
N VAL A 210 -19.88 19.59 18.80
CA VAL A 210 -21.13 18.82 18.96
C VAL A 210 -21.75 18.43 17.62
N LYS A 211 -21.80 19.36 16.64
CA LYS A 211 -22.34 19.04 15.29
C LYS A 211 -21.47 18.01 14.59
N ALA A 212 -20.14 18.16 14.66
CA ALA A 212 -19.18 17.25 14.05
C ALA A 212 -19.30 15.83 14.64
N TYR A 213 -19.24 15.67 15.96
CA TYR A 213 -19.42 14.38 16.62
C TYR A 213 -20.78 13.74 16.32
N ARG A 214 -21.87 14.52 16.31
CA ARG A 214 -23.19 14.00 15.94
C ARG A 214 -23.22 13.48 14.51
N THR A 215 -22.47 14.09 13.60
CA THR A 215 -22.37 13.66 12.21
C THR A 215 -21.57 12.36 12.12
N ALA A 216 -20.45 12.26 12.84
CA ALA A 216 -19.68 11.01 12.97
C ALA A 216 -20.55 9.84 13.47
N ILE A 217 -21.36 10.07 14.51
CA ILE A 217 -22.31 9.08 15.06
C ILE A 217 -23.43 8.76 14.07
N ALA A 218 -23.94 9.74 13.32
CA ALA A 218 -24.98 9.49 12.33
C ALA A 218 -24.48 8.58 11.19
N ILE A 219 -23.21 8.72 10.81
CA ILE A 219 -22.54 7.88 9.81
C ILE A 219 -22.20 6.49 10.40
N ALA A 220 -21.67 6.46 11.62
CA ALA A 220 -21.24 5.24 12.32
C ALA A 220 -21.83 5.21 13.74
N PRO A 221 -23.06 4.68 13.92
CA PRO A 221 -23.74 4.66 15.23
C PRO A 221 -23.03 3.85 16.32
N THR A 222 -22.11 2.96 15.94
CA THR A 222 -21.32 2.13 16.85
C THR A 222 -19.97 2.77 17.22
N TYR A 223 -19.72 4.03 16.83
CA TYR A 223 -18.47 4.73 17.13
C TYR A 223 -18.46 5.19 18.59
N ALA A 224 -17.89 4.36 19.47
CA ALA A 224 -17.87 4.58 20.91
C ALA A 224 -17.17 5.90 21.29
N ASP A 225 -15.99 6.19 20.74
CA ASP A 225 -15.22 7.39 21.10
C ASP A 225 -15.97 8.69 20.75
N ALA A 226 -16.71 8.70 19.64
CA ALA A 226 -17.56 9.85 19.28
C ALA A 226 -18.69 10.05 20.30
N HIS A 227 -19.27 8.98 20.85
CA HIS A 227 -20.23 9.08 21.96
C HIS A 227 -19.59 9.61 23.24
N TYR A 228 -18.37 9.16 23.57
CA TYR A 228 -17.61 9.62 24.72
C TYR A 228 -17.33 11.14 24.63
N ASN A 229 -16.74 11.60 23.53
CA ASN A 229 -16.38 13.01 23.35
C ASN A 229 -17.61 13.92 23.22
N LEU A 230 -18.69 13.44 22.60
CA LEU A 230 -19.94 14.18 22.56
C LEU A 230 -20.57 14.35 23.95
N ALA A 231 -20.47 13.34 24.81
CA ALA A 231 -20.95 13.44 26.19
C ALA A 231 -20.15 14.49 26.99
N LEU A 232 -18.81 14.48 26.85
CA LEU A 232 -17.94 15.51 27.44
C LEU A 232 -18.27 16.92 26.94
N ALA A 233 -18.46 17.09 25.63
CA ALA A 233 -18.82 18.37 25.04
C ALA A 233 -20.16 18.89 25.61
N TYR A 234 -21.16 18.02 25.78
CA TYR A 234 -22.41 18.41 26.44
C TYR A 234 -22.24 18.76 27.91
N GLU A 235 -21.34 18.12 28.65
CA GLU A 235 -21.03 18.53 30.03
C GLU A 235 -20.36 19.91 30.10
N LYS A 236 -19.42 20.19 29.18
CA LYS A 236 -18.81 21.53 29.03
C LYS A 236 -19.88 22.59 28.77
N LEU A 237 -20.85 22.28 27.90
CA LEU A 237 -22.02 23.12 27.59
C LEU A 237 -23.12 23.13 28.68
N LYS A 238 -22.91 22.48 29.83
CA LYS A 238 -23.89 22.38 30.92
C LYS A 238 -25.24 21.78 30.50
N GLN A 239 -25.21 20.79 29.61
CA GLN A 239 -26.39 20.05 29.12
C GLN A 239 -26.36 18.58 29.62
N PRO A 240 -26.48 18.33 30.94
CA PRO A 240 -26.22 17.02 31.54
C PRO A 240 -27.17 15.91 31.05
N ARG A 241 -28.42 16.24 30.69
CA ARG A 241 -29.37 15.25 30.15
C ARG A 241 -28.95 14.71 28.79
N LYS A 242 -28.38 15.56 27.92
CA LYS A 242 -27.87 15.13 26.63
C LYS A 242 -26.58 14.33 26.80
N ALA A 243 -25.71 14.76 27.72
CA ALA A 243 -24.51 14.01 28.09
C ALA A 243 -24.85 12.60 28.59
N LEU A 244 -25.84 12.48 29.49
CA LEU A 244 -26.30 11.20 30.05
C LEU A 244 -26.68 10.18 28.97
N ASN A 245 -27.43 10.61 27.94
CA ASN A 245 -27.82 9.72 26.84
C ASN A 245 -26.60 9.15 26.11
N HIS A 246 -25.59 9.96 25.86
CA HIS A 246 -24.38 9.53 25.17
C HIS A 246 -23.42 8.74 26.07
N TRP A 247 -23.37 9.04 27.38
CA TRP A 247 -22.67 8.18 28.32
C TRP A 247 -23.26 6.77 28.37
N GLN A 248 -24.59 6.67 28.42
CA GLN A 248 -25.27 5.38 28.36
C GLN A 248 -24.99 4.64 27.05
N ALA A 249 -25.04 5.35 25.92
CA ALA A 249 -24.68 4.77 24.61
C ALA A 249 -23.24 4.25 24.61
N TYR A 250 -22.28 5.04 25.08
CA TYR A 250 -20.88 4.65 25.18
C TYR A 250 -20.70 3.39 26.04
N THR A 251 -21.31 3.33 27.24
CA THR A 251 -21.18 2.13 28.11
C THR A 251 -21.81 0.86 27.55
N LYS A 252 -22.72 0.96 26.58
CA LYS A 252 -23.26 -0.19 25.84
C LYS A 252 -22.32 -0.68 24.75
N LEU A 253 -21.55 0.22 24.15
CA LEU A 253 -20.57 -0.08 23.10
C LEU A 253 -19.24 -0.55 23.68
N ASP A 254 -18.77 0.11 24.75
CA ASP A 254 -17.58 -0.25 25.50
C ASP A 254 -17.95 -0.59 26.95
N THR A 255 -17.93 -1.89 27.23
CA THR A 255 -18.31 -2.44 28.53
C THR A 255 -17.15 -2.47 29.53
N SER A 256 -15.90 -2.45 29.06
CA SER A 256 -14.72 -2.79 29.87
C SER A 256 -13.54 -1.90 29.56
N GLY A 257 -13.02 -1.21 30.59
CA GLY A 257 -11.83 -0.38 30.47
C GLY A 257 -11.90 0.84 31.40
N PRO A 258 -10.79 1.58 31.52
CA PRO A 258 -10.74 2.80 32.34
C PRO A 258 -11.79 3.84 31.94
N TRP A 259 -11.99 4.01 30.63
CA TRP A 259 -12.96 4.95 30.06
C TRP A 259 -14.41 4.56 30.35
N SER A 260 -14.73 3.26 30.32
CA SER A 260 -16.05 2.73 30.73
C SER A 260 -16.34 2.95 32.22
N VAL A 261 -15.32 2.85 33.09
CA VAL A 261 -15.43 3.21 34.52
C VAL A 261 -15.70 4.71 34.68
N HIS A 262 -14.98 5.57 33.95
CA HIS A 262 -15.23 7.02 33.94
C HIS A 262 -16.66 7.35 33.52
N ALA A 263 -17.14 6.77 32.41
CA ALA A 263 -18.50 7.01 31.92
C ALA A 263 -19.57 6.59 32.94
N ARG A 264 -19.43 5.42 33.58
CA ARG A 264 -20.34 4.99 34.66
C ARG A 264 -20.34 5.94 35.86
N ALA A 265 -19.18 6.49 36.21
CA ALA A 265 -19.07 7.50 37.26
C ALA A 265 -19.82 8.79 36.88
N GLN A 266 -19.67 9.28 35.64
CA GLN A 266 -20.43 10.46 35.16
C GLN A 266 -21.94 10.21 35.12
N ILE A 267 -22.39 9.04 34.66
CA ILE A 267 -23.81 8.64 34.71
C ILE A 267 -24.33 8.74 36.14
N THR A 268 -23.62 8.15 37.10
CA THR A 268 -24.02 8.16 38.51
C THR A 268 -24.07 9.58 39.07
N LYS A 269 -23.08 10.41 38.74
CA LYS A 269 -23.01 11.82 39.15
C LYS A 269 -24.19 12.63 38.62
N ILE A 270 -24.50 12.52 37.33
CA ILE A 270 -25.61 13.23 36.68
C ILE A 270 -26.95 12.80 37.30
N LEU A 271 -27.17 11.49 37.46
CA LEU A 271 -28.41 10.97 38.05
C LEU A 271 -28.60 11.42 39.51
N ARG A 272 -27.53 11.42 40.32
CA ARG A 272 -27.58 11.93 41.70
C ARG A 272 -27.95 13.41 41.75
N ALA A 273 -27.35 14.23 40.89
CA ALA A 273 -27.67 15.65 40.80
C ALA A 273 -29.15 15.89 40.43
N ASP A 274 -29.70 15.11 39.49
CA ASP A 274 -31.12 15.18 39.12
C ASP A 274 -32.04 14.77 40.28
N THR A 275 -31.69 13.76 41.08
CA THR A 275 -32.51 13.35 42.25
C THR A 275 -32.51 14.37 43.38
N LEU A 276 -31.42 15.14 43.55
CA LEU A 276 -31.31 16.16 44.59
C LEU A 276 -32.09 17.45 44.26
N ALA A 277 -32.55 17.63 43.02
CA ALA A 277 -33.28 18.82 42.58
C ALA A 277 -34.75 18.88 43.06
N ILE A 278 -35.29 17.83 43.68
CA ILE A 278 -36.68 17.80 44.19
C ILE A 278 -36.73 18.34 45.63
N VAL A 279 -36.74 19.67 45.83
CA VAL A 279 -36.67 20.28 47.18
C VAL A 279 -37.98 20.92 47.67
N SER A 280 -39.05 21.02 46.89
CA SER A 280 -40.38 21.26 47.51
C SER A 280 -41.54 20.69 46.71
N ARG A 281 -42.27 19.76 47.34
CA ARG A 281 -43.62 19.37 46.94
C ARG A 281 -44.56 19.98 47.98
N ARG A 282 -45.09 21.17 47.70
CA ARG A 282 -46.09 21.83 48.56
C ARG A 282 -47.31 20.91 48.63
N LYS A 283 -47.53 20.24 49.76
CA LYS A 283 -48.77 19.49 50.01
C LYS A 283 -49.91 20.52 49.98
N ARG A 284 -50.75 20.47 48.94
CA ARG A 284 -52.07 21.14 48.99
C ARG A 284 -52.90 20.38 50.02
N LYS A 285 -53.30 21.11 51.07
CA LYS A 285 -54.33 20.67 52.03
C LYS A 285 -55.66 20.51 51.32
#